data_AF-A0A183FDT3-F1
#
_entry.id   AF-A0A183FDT3-F1
#
_cell.length_a   1.000
_cell.length_b   1.000
_cell.length_c   1.000
_cell.angle_alpha   90.00
_cell.angle_beta   90.00
_cell.angle_gamma   90.00
#
_symmetry.space_group_name_H-M   'P 1'
#
loop_
_entity.id
_entity.type
_entity.pdbx_description
1 polymer ?
#
loop_
_entity_poly.entity_id
_entity_poly.type
_entity_poly.pdbx_seq_one_letter_code
_entity_poly.pdbx_strand_id
1 'polypeptide(L)'
;LFRKLLLDAQKAQMQGLKLRLESETKELKQTQTKKSMEDAKILNLDKGIKTKAERERRLKELHEKNLKMFVEERKRLAKKAEKHEEQLAKRHQDQLDQLDKEAARALEQEEANFREDQLSSKPASVV
;
A
#
# COMPACT_ATOMS: atom_id res chain seq x y z
N LEU A 1 5.53 -19.60 18.17
CA LEU A 1 6.30 -18.34 18.32
C LEU A 1 6.47 -17.61 17.00
N PHE A 2 7.07 -18.22 15.96
CA PHE A 2 7.35 -17.57 14.67
C PHE A 2 6.12 -16.97 13.97
N ARG A 3 4.99 -17.69 13.93
CA ARG A 3 3.75 -17.19 13.32
C ARG A 3 3.26 -15.89 13.98
N LYS A 4 3.34 -15.80 15.31
CA LYS A 4 2.95 -14.59 16.06
C LYS A 4 3.86 -13.41 15.71
N LEU A 5 5.18 -13.62 15.74
CA LEU A 5 6.15 -12.58 15.39
C LEU A 5 5.96 -12.09 13.94
N LEU A 6 5.67 -13.00 13.02
CA LEU A 6 5.38 -12.66 11.64
C LEU A 6 4.12 -11.79 11.53
N LEU A 7 3.02 -12.17 12.18
CA LEU A 7 1.78 -11.39 12.19
C LEU A 7 1.97 -9.99 12.79
N ASP A 8 2.73 -9.87 13.88
CA ASP A 8 3.04 -8.58 14.51
C ASP A 8 3.85 -7.68 13.55
N ALA A 9 4.84 -8.25 12.85
CA ALA A 9 5.62 -7.53 11.85
C ALA A 9 4.76 -7.11 10.63
N GLN A 10 3.88 -7.99 10.15
CA GLN A 10 2.96 -7.72 9.05
C GLN A 10 2.00 -6.58 9.40
N LYS A 11 1.46 -6.57 10.63
CA LYS A 11 0.62 -5.48 11.15
C LYS A 11 1.37 -4.15 11.16
N ALA A 12 2.61 -4.12 11.63
CA ALA A 12 3.44 -2.91 11.63
C ALA A 12 3.72 -2.41 10.21
N GLN A 13 4.01 -3.31 9.27
CA GLN A 13 4.21 -2.96 7.85
C GLN A 13 2.95 -2.36 7.22
N MET A 14 1.78 -2.94 7.49
CA MET A 14 0.50 -2.44 6.99
C MET A 14 0.18 -1.06 7.57
N GLN A 15 0.39 -0.86 8.87
CA GLN A 15 0.22 0.45 9.50
C GLN A 15 1.18 1.50 8.92
N GLY A 16 2.44 1.14 8.73
CA GLY A 16 3.43 2.02 8.11
C GLY A 16 3.06 2.39 6.67
N LEU A 17 2.49 1.46 5.90
CA LEU A 17 1.97 1.74 4.56
C LEU A 17 0.82 2.75 4.61
N LYS A 18 -0.18 2.53 5.49
CA LYS A 18 -1.33 3.44 5.65
C LYS A 18 -0.91 4.86 5.98
N LEU A 19 0.01 5.02 6.94
CA LEU A 19 0.53 6.34 7.32
C LEU A 19 1.21 7.07 6.14
N ARG A 20 1.97 6.35 5.31
CA ARG A 20 2.56 6.93 4.10
C ARG A 20 1.49 7.38 3.09
N LEU A 21 0.49 6.53 2.84
CA LEU A 21 -0.61 6.83 1.92
C LEU A 21 -1.45 8.03 2.38
N GLU A 22 -1.66 8.17 3.70
CA GLU A 22 -2.29 9.34 4.30
C GLU A 22 -1.45 10.62 4.09
N SER A 23 -0.13 10.55 4.26
CA SER A 23 0.78 11.67 3.97
C SER A 23 0.72 12.07 2.51
N GLU A 24 0.84 11.11 1.58
CA GLU A 24 0.75 11.37 0.13
C GLU A 24 -0.58 12.04 -0.24
N THR A 25 -1.68 11.60 0.38
CA THR A 25 -3.01 12.20 0.16
C THR A 25 -3.07 13.63 0.68
N LYS A 26 -2.48 13.91 1.84
CA LYS A 26 -2.41 15.25 2.42
C LYS A 26 -1.56 16.18 1.56
N GLU A 27 -0.40 15.72 1.10
CA GLU A 27 0.50 16.47 0.22
C GLU A 27 -0.13 16.77 -1.13
N LEU A 28 -0.86 15.80 -1.71
CA LEU A 28 -1.61 16.02 -2.95
C LEU A 28 -2.65 17.15 -2.76
N LYS A 29 -3.45 17.10 -1.69
CA LYS A 29 -4.44 18.16 -1.39
C LYS A 29 -3.78 19.54 -1.23
N GLN A 30 -2.64 19.61 -0.52
CA GLN A 30 -1.90 20.86 -0.37
C GLN A 30 -1.39 21.39 -1.71
N THR A 31 -0.86 20.52 -2.57
CA THR A 31 -0.40 20.86 -3.91
C THR A 31 -1.56 21.38 -4.78
N GLN A 32 -2.72 20.73 -4.73
CA GLN A 32 -3.93 21.17 -5.45
C GLN A 32 -4.41 22.56 -4.99
N THR A 33 -4.40 22.82 -3.68
CA THR A 33 -4.74 24.14 -3.13
C THR A 33 -3.75 25.21 -3.61
N LYS A 34 -2.44 24.95 -3.49
CA LYS A 34 -1.40 25.89 -3.96
C LYS A 34 -1.55 26.19 -5.44
N LYS A 35 -1.75 25.17 -6.27
CA LYS A 35 -1.97 25.33 -7.71
C LYS A 35 -3.20 26.20 -8.00
N SER A 36 -4.32 25.96 -7.32
CA SER A 36 -5.54 26.76 -7.51
C SER A 36 -5.34 28.23 -7.17
N MET A 37 -4.62 28.50 -6.07
CA MET A 37 -4.29 29.87 -5.66
C MET A 37 -3.38 30.56 -6.68
N GLU A 38 -2.35 29.86 -7.15
CA GLU A 38 -1.41 30.40 -8.14
C GLU A 38 -2.09 30.65 -9.50
N ASP A 39 -2.91 29.71 -9.98
CA ASP A 39 -3.66 29.88 -11.23
C ASP A 39 -4.61 31.09 -11.14
N ALA A 40 -5.30 31.28 -10.00
CA ALA A 40 -6.18 32.42 -9.78
C ALA A 40 -5.39 33.74 -9.70
N LYS A 41 -4.18 33.73 -9.12
CA LYS A 41 -3.29 34.89 -9.07
C LYS A 41 -2.81 35.27 -10.47
N ILE A 42 -2.38 34.29 -11.27
CA ILE A 42 -1.95 34.50 -12.67
C ILE A 42 -3.10 35.11 -13.48
N LEU A 43 -4.32 34.57 -13.35
CA LEU A 43 -5.50 35.09 -14.05
C LEU A 43 -5.81 36.54 -13.64
N ASN A 44 -5.66 36.89 -12.37
CA ASN A 44 -5.88 38.26 -11.91
C ASN A 44 -4.83 39.27 -12.40
N LEU A 45 -3.60 38.82 -12.66
CA LEU A 45 -2.51 39.62 -13.20
C LEU A 45 -2.55 39.74 -14.74
N ASP A 46 -3.43 38.98 -15.40
CA ASP A 46 -3.60 39.02 -16.85
C ASP A 46 -4.19 40.36 -17.30
N LYS A 47 -3.32 41.21 -17.86
CA LYS A 47 -3.67 42.53 -18.41
C LYS A 47 -4.52 42.44 -19.69
N GLY A 48 -4.63 41.25 -20.30
CA GLY A 48 -5.49 41.00 -21.45
C GLY A 48 -6.98 40.98 -21.11
N ILE A 49 -7.34 40.72 -19.84
CA ILE A 49 -8.72 40.67 -19.37
C ILE A 49 -9.17 42.07 -18.95
N LYS A 50 -9.96 42.73 -19.80
CA LYS A 50 -10.35 44.13 -19.62
C LYS A 50 -11.65 44.32 -18.84
N THR A 51 -12.50 43.30 -18.76
CA THR A 51 -13.82 43.39 -18.12
C THR A 51 -13.95 42.46 -16.93
N LYS A 52 -14.74 42.89 -15.93
CA LYS A 52 -15.08 42.07 -14.76
C LYS A 52 -15.82 40.79 -15.17
N ALA A 53 -16.76 40.89 -16.12
CA ALA A 53 -17.53 39.75 -16.60
C ALA A 53 -16.65 38.69 -17.30
N GLU A 54 -15.68 39.10 -18.13
CA GLU A 54 -14.73 38.16 -18.73
C GLU A 54 -13.85 37.50 -17.67
N ARG A 55 -13.41 38.26 -16.65
CA ARG A 55 -12.62 37.73 -15.54
C ARG A 55 -13.37 36.66 -14.77
N GLU A 56 -14.62 36.93 -14.40
CA GLU A 56 -15.48 35.98 -13.68
C GLU A 56 -15.73 34.72 -14.51
N ARG A 57 -16.00 34.88 -15.81
CA ARG A 57 -16.15 33.74 -16.72
C ARG A 57 -14.88 32.88 -16.77
N ARG A 58 -13.71 33.47 -16.99
CA ARG A 58 -12.45 32.72 -17.03
C ARG A 58 -12.10 32.08 -15.69
N LEU A 59 -12.41 32.74 -14.57
CA LEU A 59 -12.23 32.19 -13.24
C LEU A 59 -13.09 30.92 -13.04
N LYS A 60 -14.34 30.95 -13.52
CA LYS A 60 -15.24 29.79 -13.49
C LYS A 60 -14.72 28.64 -14.35
N GLU A 61 -14.33 28.91 -15.59
CA GLU A 61 -13.75 27.91 -16.49
C GLU A 61 -12.46 27.30 -15.89
N LEU A 62 -11.60 28.13 -15.28
CA LEU A 62 -10.40 27.68 -14.59
C LEU A 62 -10.74 26.79 -13.39
N HIS A 63 -11.74 27.15 -12.59
CA HIS A 63 -12.18 26.37 -11.44
C HIS A 63 -12.72 25.00 -11.87
N GLU A 64 -13.57 24.96 -12.90
CA GLU A 64 -14.11 23.72 -13.47
C GLU A 64 -12.99 22.81 -13.99
N LYS A 65 -12.02 23.38 -14.72
CA LYS A 65 -10.83 22.66 -15.19
C LYS A 65 -10.01 22.09 -14.04
N ASN A 66 -9.72 22.90 -13.03
CA ASN A 66 -8.94 22.46 -11.87
C ASN A 66 -9.68 21.37 -11.08
N LEU A 67 -10.98 21.52 -10.86
CA LEU A 67 -11.79 20.49 -10.19
C LEU A 67 -11.74 19.16 -10.93
N LYS A 68 -11.91 19.15 -12.26
CA LYS A 68 -11.83 17.93 -13.06
C LYS A 68 -10.46 17.25 -12.93
N MET A 69 -9.37 18.01 -13.05
CA MET A 69 -8.02 17.46 -12.88
C MET A 69 -7.81 16.90 -11.47
N PHE A 70 -8.25 17.61 -10.43
CA PHE A 70 -8.05 17.18 -9.05
C PHE A 70 -8.81 15.91 -8.70
N VAL A 71 -10.01 15.75 -9.24
CA VAL A 71 -10.78 14.51 -9.07
C VAL A 71 -10.06 13.33 -9.70
N GLU A 72 -9.54 13.49 -10.93
CA GLU A 72 -8.79 12.42 -11.61
C GLU A 72 -7.48 12.08 -10.90
N GLU A 73 -6.72 13.08 -10.43
CA GLU A 73 -5.51 12.86 -9.63
C GLU A 73 -5.81 12.08 -8.34
N ARG A 74 -6.86 12.47 -7.61
CA ARG A 74 -7.28 11.78 -6.39
C ARG A 74 -7.73 10.35 -6.67
N LYS A 75 -8.47 10.14 -7.76
CA LYS A 75 -8.90 8.80 -8.19
C LYS A 75 -7.70 7.92 -8.55
N ARG A 76 -6.72 8.48 -9.27
CA ARG A 76 -5.47 7.78 -9.60
C ARG A 76 -4.69 7.43 -8.34
N LEU A 77 -4.58 8.35 -7.39
CA LEU A 77 -3.90 8.10 -6.12
C LEU A 77 -4.61 7.01 -5.30
N ALA A 78 -5.94 7.06 -5.21
CA ALA A 78 -6.74 6.05 -4.51
C ALA A 78 -6.56 4.65 -5.10
N LYS A 79 -6.62 4.51 -6.44
CA LYS A 79 -6.35 3.24 -7.12
C LYS A 79 -4.93 2.73 -6.89
N LYS A 80 -3.95 3.64 -6.86
CA LYS A 80 -2.56 3.30 -6.55
C LYS A 80 -2.42 2.80 -5.10
N ALA A 81 -3.06 3.48 -4.15
CA ALA A 81 -3.10 3.10 -2.74
C ALA A 81 -3.70 1.70 -2.54
N GLU A 82 -4.88 1.45 -3.11
CA GLU A 82 -5.57 0.15 -3.09
C GLU A 82 -4.66 -0.97 -3.62
N LYS A 83 -4.06 -0.75 -4.81
CA LYS A 83 -3.12 -1.72 -5.39
C LYS A 83 -1.91 -2.01 -4.50
N HIS A 84 -1.37 -1.00 -3.81
CA HIS A 84 -0.25 -1.21 -2.88
C HIS A 84 -0.66 -1.99 -1.64
N GLU A 85 -1.85 -1.73 -1.09
CA GLU A 85 -2.38 -2.49 0.04
C GLU A 85 -2.65 -3.94 -0.35
N GLU A 86 -3.28 -4.20 -1.49
CA GLU A 86 -3.52 -5.54 -2.02
C GLU A 86 -2.22 -6.33 -2.24
N GLN A 87 -1.21 -5.71 -2.83
CA GLN A 87 0.09 -6.34 -3.05
C GLN A 87 0.78 -6.70 -1.73
N LEU A 88 0.72 -5.81 -0.74
CA LEU A 88 1.31 -6.08 0.57
C LEU A 88 0.54 -7.19 1.30
N ALA A 89 -0.79 -7.17 1.27
CA ALA A 89 -1.63 -8.20 1.86
C ALA A 89 -1.38 -9.57 1.22
N LYS A 90 -1.27 -9.63 -0.12
CA LYS A 90 -0.93 -10.87 -0.82
C LYS A 90 0.42 -11.40 -0.38
N ARG A 91 1.44 -10.55 -0.32
CA ARG A 91 2.77 -10.94 0.17
C ARG A 91 2.72 -11.46 1.61
N HIS A 92 1.90 -10.85 2.47
CA HIS A 92 1.72 -11.31 3.85
C HIS A 92 1.09 -12.71 3.90
N GLN A 93 0.09 -12.97 3.05
CA GLN A 93 -0.50 -14.29 2.93
C GLN A 93 0.51 -15.34 2.44
N ASP A 94 1.26 -15.04 1.37
CA ASP A 94 2.27 -15.95 0.83
C ASP A 94 3.33 -16.31 1.88
N GLN A 95 3.73 -15.36 2.72
CA GLN A 95 4.67 -15.58 3.83
C GLN A 95 4.10 -16.50 4.91
N LEU A 96 2.81 -16.38 5.23
CA LEU A 96 2.15 -17.26 6.20
C LEU A 96 2.02 -18.67 5.67
N ASP A 97 1.59 -18.81 4.41
CA ASP A 97 1.45 -20.12 3.76
C ASP A 97 2.80 -20.84 3.67
N GLN A 98 3.88 -20.09 3.38
CA GLN A 98 5.22 -20.65 3.35
C GLN A 98 5.68 -21.11 4.74
N LEU A 99 5.43 -20.30 5.77
CA LEU A 99 5.76 -20.66 7.16
C LEU A 99 5.02 -21.94 7.59
N ASP A 100 3.74 -22.06 7.25
CA ASP A 100 2.94 -23.24 7.59
C ASP A 100 3.44 -24.49 6.85
N LYS A 101 3.83 -24.38 5.57
CA LYS A 101 4.46 -25.47 4.81
C LYS A 101 5.82 -25.90 5.37
N GLU A 102 6.63 -24.95 5.82
CA GLU A 102 7.93 -25.26 6.45
C GLU A 102 7.74 -25.94 7.80
N ALA A 103 6.78 -25.47 8.60
CA ALA A 103 6.46 -26.08 9.89
C ALA A 103 5.96 -27.53 9.73
N ALA A 104 5.07 -27.77 8.75
CA ALA A 104 4.57 -29.11 8.46
C ALA A 104 5.70 -30.06 8.03
N ARG A 105 6.57 -29.63 7.11
CA ARG A 105 7.72 -30.44 6.66
C ARG A 105 8.71 -30.75 7.78
N ALA A 106 8.96 -29.78 8.67
CA ALA A 106 9.82 -30.02 9.83
C ALA A 106 9.23 -31.08 10.77
N LEU A 107 7.92 -31.06 10.99
CA LEU A 107 7.24 -32.06 11.81
C LEU A 107 7.30 -33.45 11.17
N GLU A 108 7.00 -33.56 9.87
CA GLU A 108 7.09 -34.82 9.13
C GLU A 108 8.50 -35.42 9.17
N GLN A 109 9.53 -34.57 9.04
CA GLN A 109 10.92 -35.01 9.10
C GLN A 109 11.29 -35.54 10.50
N GLU A 110 10.88 -34.85 11.57
CA GLU A 110 11.10 -35.32 12.94
C GLU A 110 10.39 -36.65 13.21
N GLU A 111 9.17 -36.82 12.73
CA GLU A 111 8.46 -38.10 12.83
C GLU A 111 9.17 -39.23 12.06
N ALA A 112 9.70 -38.95 10.88
CA ALA A 112 10.45 -39.91 10.08
C ALA A 112 11.76 -40.31 10.78
N ASN A 113 12.52 -39.33 11.28
CA ASN A 113 13.76 -39.55 12.03
C ASN A 113 13.49 -40.41 13.27
N PHE A 114 12.45 -40.08 14.05
CA PHE A 114 12.09 -40.85 15.24
C PHE A 114 11.71 -42.31 14.92
N ARG A 115 11.05 -42.56 13.79
CA ARG A 115 10.74 -43.92 13.33
C ARG A 115 11.99 -44.69 12.93
N GLU A 116 12.94 -44.02 12.27
CA GLU A 116 14.23 -44.62 11.89
C GLU A 116 15.04 -45.02 13.13
N ASP A 117 15.11 -44.15 14.14
CA ASP A 117 15.77 -44.44 15.43
C ASP A 117 15.15 -45.64 16.16
N GLN A 118 13.82 -45.77 16.12
CA GLN A 118 13.13 -46.93 16.68
C GLN A 118 13.44 -48.23 15.94
N LEU A 119 13.68 -48.18 14.63
CA LEU A 119 14.04 -49.37 13.85
C LEU A 119 15.51 -49.74 14.05
N SER A 120 16.41 -48.76 14.19
CA SER A 120 17.84 -49.00 14.40
C SER A 120 18.17 -49.47 15.83
N SER A 121 17.37 -49.10 16.83
CA SER A 121 17.56 -49.53 18.22
C SER A 121 17.03 -50.94 18.52
N LYS A 122 16.33 -51.59 17.59
CA LYS A 122 15.96 -53.00 17.73
C LYS A 122 17.22 -53.87 17.64
N PRO A 123 17.44 -54.81 18.58
CA PRO A 123 18.67 -55.59 18.59
C PRO A 123 18.80 -56.40 17.29
N ALA A 124 19.86 -56.13 16.54
CA ALA A 124 20.30 -57.05 15.49
C ALA A 124 20.67 -58.36 16.19
N SER A 125 20.02 -59.46 15.79
CA SER A 125 20.37 -60.80 16.25
C SER A 125 21.86 -61.04 16.00
N VAL A 126 22.66 -61.03 17.07
CA VAL A 126 24.07 -61.45 17.02
C VAL A 126 24.05 -62.96 16.92
N VAL A 127 24.45 -63.48 15.76
CA VAL A 127 24.70 -64.91 15.51
C VAL A 127 26.15 -65.23 15.87
#